data_AF-A0A9E7UGT0-F1
#
_entry.id   AF-A0A9E7UGT0-F1
#
_cell.length_a   1.000
_cell.length_b   1.000
_cell.length_c   1.000
_cell.angle_alpha   90.00
_cell.angle_beta   90.00
_cell.angle_gamma   90.00
#
_symmetry.space_group_name_H-M   'P 1'
#
loop_
_entity.id
_entity.type
_entity.pdbx_description
1 polymer ?
#
loop_
_entity_poly.entity_id
_entity_poly.type
_entity_poly.pdbx_seq_one_letter_code
_entity_poly.pdbx_strand_id
1 'polypeptide(L)'
;MADISIVQVNDTHGYLKPHPELFWEGGSVRYETLGGYHHIAGILNRIRDEGNTLLLDCGDTLHGTYHAVRSQGSAMLPVLNEMGFDAMTAHWEFAYGPENFIKLSEKLNYPVLAVNCYYKGTSKLVFKPYRILDVGDLQLV
;
A
#
# COMPACT_ATOMS: atom_id res chain seq x y z
N MET A 1 13.67 -2.38 25.91
CA MET A 1 13.25 -2.97 24.63
C MET A 1 12.85 -1.79 23.76
N ALA A 2 13.38 -1.66 22.54
CA ALA A 2 12.99 -0.54 21.68
C ALA A 2 11.54 -0.74 21.22
N ASP A 3 10.70 0.27 21.35
CA ASP A 3 9.33 0.24 20.85
C ASP A 3 9.37 0.25 19.31
N ILE A 4 8.45 -0.50 18.68
CA ILE A 4 8.27 -0.52 17.23
C ILE A 4 6.83 -0.12 16.92
N SER A 5 6.68 0.85 16.01
CA SER A 5 5.39 1.19 15.41
C SER A 5 5.19 0.39 14.13
N ILE A 6 4.15 -0.44 14.09
CA ILE A 6 3.71 -1.10 12.85
C ILE A 6 2.53 -0.30 12.31
N VAL A 7 2.68 0.24 11.11
CA VAL A 7 1.66 1.06 10.44
C VAL A 7 1.21 0.33 9.18
N GLN A 8 -0.11 0.25 9.00
CA GLN A 8 -0.71 -0.32 7.82
C GLN A 8 -1.58 0.73 7.10
N VAL A 9 -1.55 0.68 5.78
CA VAL A 9 -2.45 1.41 4.89
C VAL A 9 -3.02 0.38 3.93
N ASN A 10 -4.33 0.41 3.70
CA ASN A 10 -5.02 -0.58 2.87
C ASN A 10 -6.17 0.09 2.10
N ASP A 11 -6.57 -0.50 0.98
CA ASP A 11 -7.80 -0.15 0.25
C ASP A 11 -7.89 1.34 -0.10
N THR A 12 -6.75 1.95 -0.39
CA THR A 12 -6.70 3.38 -0.74
C THR A 12 -7.42 3.67 -2.05
N HIS A 13 -7.62 2.65 -2.88
CA HIS A 13 -8.35 2.70 -4.13
C HIS A 13 -7.99 3.89 -5.03
N GLY A 14 -6.72 4.29 -5.01
CA GLY A 14 -6.20 5.41 -5.82
C GLY A 14 -6.70 6.80 -5.40
N TYR A 15 -7.25 6.96 -4.19
CA TYR A 15 -7.71 8.26 -3.67
C TYR A 15 -6.54 9.18 -3.29
N LEU A 16 -5.97 9.85 -4.30
CA LEU A 16 -4.86 10.80 -4.13
C LEU A 16 -5.25 12.05 -3.32
N LYS A 17 -6.51 12.49 -3.42
CA LYS A 17 -7.03 13.71 -2.80
C LYS A 17 -8.03 13.36 -1.70
N PRO A 18 -8.24 14.27 -0.72
CA PRO A 18 -9.34 14.11 0.22
C PRO A 18 -10.67 14.00 -0.51
N HIS A 19 -11.56 13.19 0.04
CA HIS A 19 -12.88 12.95 -0.52
C HIS A 19 -13.92 12.78 0.58
N PRO A 20 -15.21 12.90 0.26
CA PRO A 20 -16.28 12.62 1.21
C PRO A 20 -16.23 11.16 1.65
N GLU A 21 -16.22 10.95 2.95
CA GLU A 21 -16.27 9.67 3.64
C GLU A 21 -17.52 9.57 4.49
N LEU A 22 -18.12 8.38 4.50
CA LEU A 22 -19.37 8.13 5.21
C LEU A 22 -19.09 7.70 6.65
N PHE A 23 -19.69 8.42 7.58
CA PHE A 23 -19.73 8.07 9.00
C PHE A 23 -21.15 7.75 9.43
N TRP A 24 -21.30 6.64 10.13
CA TRP A 24 -22.54 6.29 10.81
C TRP A 24 -22.39 6.60 12.30
N GLU A 25 -23.07 7.66 12.76
CA GLU A 25 -22.95 8.15 14.15
C GLU A 25 -24.33 8.53 14.70
N GLY A 26 -24.65 8.05 15.90
CA GLY A 26 -25.89 8.40 16.60
C GLY A 26 -27.20 8.04 15.85
N GLY A 27 -27.15 7.07 14.92
CA GLY A 27 -28.31 6.69 14.10
C GLY A 27 -28.52 7.56 12.85
N SER A 28 -27.53 8.37 12.47
CA SER A 28 -27.57 9.21 11.27
C SER A 28 -26.30 9.06 10.42
N VAL A 29 -26.45 9.33 9.12
CA VAL A 29 -25.34 9.38 8.18
C VAL A 29 -24.76 10.79 8.18
N ARG A 30 -23.43 10.87 8.31
CA ARG A 30 -22.66 12.11 8.20
C ARG A 30 -21.55 11.92 7.19
N TYR A 31 -21.23 12.97 6.44
CA TYR A 31 -20.11 12.97 5.51
C TYR A 31 -19.03 13.94 5.96
N GLU A 32 -17.79 13.48 5.98
CA GLU A 32 -16.61 14.31 6.22
C GLU A 32 -15.65 14.21 5.06
N THR A 33 -14.91 15.29 4.77
CA THR A 33 -13.84 15.23 3.77
C THR A 33 -12.55 14.78 4.44
N LEU A 34 -12.12 13.55 4.18
CA LEU A 34 -10.96 12.92 4.81
C LEU A 34 -10.05 12.26 3.76
N GLY A 35 -8.95 11.66 4.24
CA GLY A 35 -8.01 10.91 3.40
C GLY A 35 -7.12 11.79 2.53
N GLY A 36 -6.68 11.23 1.41
CA GLY A 36 -5.72 11.83 0.49
C GLY A 36 -4.26 11.58 0.89
N TYR A 37 -3.44 11.20 -0.09
CA TYR A 37 -2.07 10.75 0.14
C TYR A 37 -1.16 11.78 0.81
N HIS A 38 -1.35 13.07 0.55
CA HIS A 38 -0.58 14.13 1.22
C HIS A 38 -0.84 14.21 2.75
N HIS A 39 -2.08 13.99 3.20
CA HIS A 39 -2.40 13.93 4.63
C HIS A 39 -1.83 12.67 5.26
N ILE A 40 -1.98 11.53 4.57
CA ILE A 40 -1.41 10.25 5.00
C ILE A 40 0.10 10.39 5.15
N ALA A 41 0.80 10.94 4.15
CA ALA A 41 2.24 11.17 4.19
C ALA A 41 2.66 12.02 5.40
N GLY A 42 1.91 13.09 5.71
CA GLY A 42 2.16 13.91 6.90
C GLY A 42 2.03 13.15 8.22
N ILE A 43 1.06 12.24 8.34
CA ILE A 43 0.91 11.37 9.51
C ILE A 43 2.06 10.36 9.58
N LEU A 44 2.39 9.72 8.46
CA LEU A 44 3.46 8.73 8.39
C LEU A 44 4.82 9.31 8.74
N ASN A 45 5.12 10.53 8.29
CA ASN A 45 6.36 11.21 8.65
C ASN A 45 6.45 11.47 10.15
N ARG A 46 5.36 11.91 10.79
CA ARG A 46 5.35 12.08 12.26
C ARG A 46 5.60 10.78 13.00
N ILE A 47 4.96 9.69 12.59
CA ILE A 47 5.16 8.37 13.23
C ILE A 47 6.61 7.91 13.07
N ARG A 48 7.22 8.12 11.89
CA ARG A 48 8.64 7.80 11.66
C ARG A 48 9.58 8.64 12.50
N ASP A 49 9.26 9.91 12.70
CA ASP A 49 10.07 10.81 13.53
C ASP A 49 10.05 10.41 15.02
N GLU A 50 9.03 9.67 15.46
CA GLU A 50 8.93 9.14 16.82
C GLU A 50 9.83 7.91 17.07
N GLY A 51 10.22 7.18 16.01
CA GLY A 51 11.20 6.12 16.12
C GLY A 51 11.05 4.98 15.10
N ASN A 52 11.47 3.80 15.55
CA ASN A 52 11.50 2.58 14.73
C ASN A 52 10.11 2.24 14.18
N THR A 53 9.95 2.31 12.87
CA THR A 53 8.66 2.15 12.20
C THR A 53 8.75 1.15 11.06
N LEU A 54 7.76 0.26 10.96
CA LEU A 54 7.50 -0.60 9.82
C LEU A 54 6.21 -0.14 9.14
N LEU A 55 6.28 0.26 7.86
CA LEU A 55 5.12 0.73 7.10
C LEU A 55 4.74 -0.26 5.98
N LEU A 56 3.49 -0.73 5.99
CA LEU A 56 2.98 -1.74 5.07
C LEU A 56 1.79 -1.21 4.25
N ASP A 57 1.79 -1.50 2.95
CA ASP A 57 0.63 -1.31 2.05
C ASP A 57 -0.07 -2.66 1.86
N CYS A 58 -1.26 -2.83 2.43
CA CYS A 58 -1.97 -4.10 2.40
C CYS A 58 -2.77 -4.34 1.11
N GLY A 59 -2.52 -3.56 0.05
CA GLY A 59 -3.10 -3.76 -1.28
C GLY A 59 -4.33 -2.92 -1.54
N ASP A 60 -4.94 -3.15 -2.71
CA ASP A 60 -6.08 -2.39 -3.22
C ASP A 60 -5.78 -0.91 -3.45
N THR A 61 -4.57 -0.68 -3.99
CA THR A 61 -3.94 0.63 -4.11
C THR A 61 -3.90 1.14 -5.56
N LEU A 62 -3.76 0.23 -6.55
CA LEU A 62 -3.56 0.60 -7.97
C LEU A 62 -4.84 0.68 -8.83
N HIS A 63 -6.02 0.65 -8.22
CA HIS A 63 -7.33 0.68 -8.88
C HIS A 63 -8.32 1.62 -8.16
N GLY A 64 -9.43 2.02 -8.77
CA GLY A 64 -10.53 2.74 -8.09
C GLY A 64 -10.86 4.11 -8.69
N THR A 65 -9.94 5.08 -8.59
CA THR A 65 -10.15 6.43 -9.15
C THR A 65 -9.80 6.55 -10.63
N TYR A 66 -10.30 7.61 -11.30
CA TYR A 66 -10.05 7.87 -12.72
C TYR A 66 -8.56 7.85 -13.11
N HIS A 67 -7.68 8.44 -12.29
CA HIS A 67 -6.25 8.46 -12.59
C HIS A 67 -5.63 7.07 -12.55
N ALA A 68 -5.95 6.28 -11.51
CA ALA A 68 -5.52 4.89 -11.41
C ALA A 68 -6.06 4.08 -12.59
N VAL A 69 -7.35 4.20 -12.92
CA VAL A 69 -7.97 3.45 -14.03
C VAL A 69 -7.42 3.85 -15.39
N ARG A 70 -7.33 5.14 -15.68
CA ARG A 70 -6.91 5.62 -17.01
C ARG A 70 -5.45 5.30 -17.30
N SER A 71 -4.60 5.30 -16.27
CA SER A 71 -3.18 4.99 -16.38
C SER A 71 -2.85 3.51 -16.15
N GLN A 72 -3.87 2.68 -15.89
CA GLN A 72 -3.73 1.27 -15.51
C GLN A 72 -2.77 1.10 -14.31
N GLY A 73 -2.91 1.95 -13.29
CA GLY A 73 -2.11 1.97 -12.06
C GLY A 73 -0.83 2.81 -12.13
N SER A 74 -0.28 3.05 -13.33
CA SER A 74 1.04 3.69 -13.45
C SER A 74 1.13 5.11 -12.91
N ALA A 75 0.03 5.86 -12.88
CA ALA A 75 -0.01 7.22 -12.30
C ALA A 75 0.15 7.24 -10.78
N MET A 76 -0.05 6.11 -10.09
CA MET A 76 0.11 6.02 -8.64
C MET A 76 1.58 5.87 -8.23
N LEU A 77 2.42 5.27 -9.09
CA LEU A 77 3.78 4.89 -8.74
C LEU A 77 4.64 6.03 -8.19
N PRO A 78 4.65 7.25 -8.77
CA PRO A 78 5.45 8.35 -8.23
C PRO A 78 5.04 8.72 -6.80
N VAL A 79 3.75 8.66 -6.49
CA VAL A 79 3.26 8.98 -5.14
C VAL A 79 3.65 7.87 -4.18
N LEU A 80 3.41 6.61 -4.55
CA LEU A 80 3.70 5.45 -3.72
C LEU A 80 5.19 5.31 -3.36
N ASN A 81 6.07 5.61 -4.33
CA ASN A 81 7.51 5.57 -4.12
C ASN A 81 8.03 6.63 -3.13
N GLU A 82 7.28 7.71 -2.93
CA GLU A 82 7.58 8.76 -1.94
C GLU A 82 6.97 8.46 -0.56
N MET A 83 6.05 7.49 -0.46
CA MET A 83 5.39 7.18 0.81
C MET A 83 6.29 6.43 1.79
N GLY A 84 7.34 5.74 1.30
CA GLY A 84 8.30 5.00 2.11
C GLY A 84 7.77 3.66 2.68
N PHE A 85 6.91 2.96 1.93
CA PHE A 85 6.46 1.61 2.30
C PHE A 85 7.64 0.62 2.32
N ASP A 86 7.62 -0.33 3.24
CA ASP A 86 8.62 -1.39 3.37
C ASP A 86 8.29 -2.63 2.52
N ALA A 87 7.00 -2.87 2.31
CA ALA A 87 6.44 -3.92 1.46
C ALA A 87 4.97 -3.66 1.15
N MET A 88 4.45 -4.33 0.13
CA MET A 88 3.00 -4.45 -0.10
C MET A 88 2.54 -5.87 -0.37
N THR A 89 1.24 -6.11 -0.28
CA THR A 89 0.56 -7.28 -0.88
C THR A 89 -0.45 -6.83 -1.94
N ALA A 90 -1.14 -7.76 -2.59
CA ALA A 90 -1.96 -7.49 -3.77
C ALA A 90 -3.34 -8.15 -3.73
N HIS A 91 -4.35 -7.45 -4.26
CA HIS A 91 -5.66 -7.99 -4.60
C HIS A 91 -6.23 -7.35 -5.88
N TRP A 92 -6.60 -6.06 -5.88
CA TRP A 92 -7.07 -5.35 -7.09
C TRP A 92 -5.95 -4.96 -8.06
N GLU A 93 -4.69 -5.10 -7.66
CA GLU A 93 -3.52 -4.82 -8.50
C GLU A 93 -3.56 -5.62 -9.82
N PHE A 94 -4.22 -6.77 -9.84
CA PHE A 94 -4.39 -7.63 -11.03
C PHE A 94 -5.49 -7.15 -11.99
N ALA A 95 -6.20 -6.04 -11.73
CA ALA A 95 -7.34 -5.55 -12.53
C ALA A 95 -7.01 -5.36 -14.01
N TYR A 96 -5.76 -5.01 -14.33
CA TYR A 96 -5.27 -4.80 -15.70
C TYR A 96 -4.43 -5.97 -16.23
N GLY A 97 -4.56 -7.13 -15.60
CA GLY A 97 -3.85 -8.35 -15.92
C GLY A 97 -2.53 -8.52 -15.16
N PRO A 98 -2.09 -9.77 -14.96
CA PRO A 98 -0.90 -10.09 -14.17
C PRO A 98 0.39 -9.55 -14.80
N GLU A 99 0.49 -9.49 -16.12
CA GLU A 99 1.66 -8.94 -16.81
C GLU A 99 1.84 -7.44 -16.55
N ASN A 100 0.73 -6.68 -16.50
CA ASN A 100 0.79 -5.27 -16.17
C ASN A 100 1.26 -5.10 -14.73
N PHE A 101 0.66 -5.85 -13.79
CA PHE A 101 1.03 -5.71 -12.39
C PHE A 101 2.49 -6.08 -12.13
N ILE A 102 3.02 -7.15 -12.73
CA ILE A 102 4.44 -7.50 -12.64
C ILE A 102 5.32 -6.31 -13.08
N LYS A 103 5.02 -5.69 -14.24
CA LYS A 103 5.76 -4.52 -14.73
C LYS A 103 5.66 -3.29 -13.81
N LEU A 104 4.53 -3.09 -13.13
CA LEU A 104 4.38 -2.01 -12.16
C LEU A 104 5.14 -2.32 -10.88
N SER A 105 5.13 -3.57 -10.40
CA SER A 105 5.85 -4.00 -9.21
C SER A 105 7.37 -3.82 -9.35
N GLU A 106 7.91 -3.98 -10.56
CA GLU A 106 9.33 -3.74 -10.88
C GLU A 106 9.72 -2.26 -10.79
N LYS A 107 8.74 -1.34 -10.79
CA LYS A 107 8.95 0.11 -10.71
C LYS A 107 8.67 0.68 -9.32
N LEU A 108 8.20 -0.14 -8.38
CA LEU A 108 8.06 0.24 -6.99
C LEU A 108 9.42 0.14 -6.30
N ASN A 109 9.71 1.08 -5.40
CA ASN A 109 10.92 1.08 -4.59
C ASN A 109 10.88 0.07 -3.43
N TYR A 110 9.76 -0.63 -3.28
CA TYR A 110 9.49 -1.63 -2.25
C TYR A 110 8.87 -2.88 -2.87
N PRO A 111 9.09 -4.07 -2.29
CA PRO A 111 8.64 -5.32 -2.87
C PRO A 111 7.15 -5.57 -2.66
N VAL A 112 6.54 -6.23 -3.65
CA VAL A 112 5.30 -6.98 -3.46
C VAL A 112 5.65 -8.34 -2.83
N LEU A 113 4.93 -8.72 -1.78
CA LEU A 113 5.05 -9.99 -1.08
C LEU A 113 3.77 -10.81 -1.26
N ALA A 114 3.91 -12.08 -1.62
CA ALA A 114 2.79 -13.01 -1.68
C ALA A 114 3.27 -14.46 -1.58
N VAL A 115 2.61 -15.24 -0.73
CA VAL A 115 2.88 -16.68 -0.54
C VAL A 115 1.97 -17.58 -1.40
N ASN A 116 1.01 -16.99 -2.11
CA ASN A 116 -0.06 -17.71 -2.80
C ASN A 116 -0.27 -17.27 -4.26
N CYS A 117 0.67 -16.51 -4.85
CA CYS A 117 0.64 -16.13 -6.27
C CYS A 117 1.64 -16.96 -7.09
N TYR A 118 1.14 -17.78 -8.02
CA TYR A 118 1.95 -18.72 -8.81
C TYR A 118 1.83 -18.49 -10.31
N TYR A 119 2.91 -18.78 -11.06
CA TYR A 119 2.79 -18.89 -12.52
C TYR A 119 1.95 -20.11 -12.88
N LYS A 120 0.92 -19.91 -13.71
CA LYS A 120 -0.03 -20.95 -14.12
C LYS A 120 0.68 -22.20 -14.64
N GLY A 121 0.32 -23.36 -14.11
CA GLY A 121 0.93 -24.64 -14.49
C GLY A 121 2.26 -24.94 -13.81
N THR A 122 2.69 -24.13 -12.83
CA THR A 122 3.93 -24.33 -12.09
C THR A 122 3.72 -24.10 -10.59
N SER A 123 4.66 -24.57 -9.77
CA SER A 123 4.76 -24.22 -8.34
C SER A 123 5.66 -23.01 -8.09
N LYS A 124 6.05 -22.28 -9.13
CA LYS A 124 6.94 -21.13 -9.02
C LYS A 124 6.13 -19.91 -8.57
N LEU A 125 6.52 -19.33 -7.44
CA LEU A 125 5.95 -18.07 -6.95
C LEU A 125 6.29 -16.91 -7.90
N VAL A 126 5.34 -15.99 -8.07
CA VAL A 126 5.51 -14.75 -8.84
C VAL A 126 6.24 -13.70 -8.01
N PHE A 127 5.89 -13.59 -6.73
CA PHE A 127 6.44 -12.61 -5.79
C PHE A 127 7.23 -13.30 -4.68
N LYS A 128 8.03 -12.52 -3.94
CA LYS A 128 8.74 -13.07 -2.78
C LYS A 128 7.71 -13.45 -1.70
N PRO A 129 7.91 -14.57 -0.98
CA PRO A 129 6.97 -14.98 0.06
C PRO A 129 7.04 -14.11 1.32
N TYR A 130 8.22 -13.56 1.63
CA TYR A 130 8.49 -12.73 2.80
C TYR A 130 9.73 -11.85 2.56
N ARG A 131 10.00 -10.93 3.48
CA ARG A 131 11.23 -10.13 3.55
C ARG A 131 11.65 -9.99 5.00
N ILE A 132 12.94 -10.14 5.26
CA ILE A 132 13.52 -9.87 6.57
C ILE A 132 13.94 -8.40 6.64
N LEU A 133 13.58 -7.71 7.72
CA LEU A 133 13.87 -6.31 7.98
C LEU A 133 14.48 -6.13 9.37
N ASP A 134 15.56 -5.37 9.45
CA ASP A 134 16.14 -4.96 10.72
C ASP A 134 15.57 -3.59 11.10
N VAL A 135 14.89 -3.52 12.24
CA VAL A 135 14.17 -2.34 12.75
C VAL A 135 14.65 -2.08 14.18
N GLY A 136 15.56 -1.11 14.33
CA GLY A 136 16.33 -0.96 15.56
C GLY A 136 17.20 -2.19 15.81
N ASP A 137 17.09 -2.76 17.02
CA ASP A 137 17.81 -3.98 17.42
C ASP A 137 17.00 -5.27 17.15
N LEU A 138 15.85 -5.17 16.48
CA LEU A 138 14.95 -6.28 16.21
C LEU A 138 14.99 -6.67 14.73
N GLN A 139 14.87 -7.97 14.48
CA GLN A 139 14.72 -8.52 13.13
C GLN A 139 13.28 -9.03 12.96
N LEU A 140 12.58 -8.49 11.97
CA LEU A 140 11.20 -8.83 11.60
C LEU A 140 11.20 -9.65 10.31
N VAL A 141 10.25 -10.60 10.18
CA VAL A 141 10.12 -11.54 9.05
C VAL A 141 8.72 -11.45 8.46
#